data_AF-A0A497F1J6-F1
#
_entry.id   AF-A0A497F1J6-F1
#
_cell.length_a   1.000
_cell.length_b   1.000
_cell.length_c   1.000
_cell.angle_alpha   90.00
_cell.angle_beta   90.00
_cell.angle_gamma   90.00
#
_symmetry.space_group_name_H-M   'P 1'
#
loop_
_entity.id
_entity.type
_entity.pdbx_description
1 polymer ?
#
loop_
_entity_poly.entity_id
_entity_poly.type
_entity_poly.pdbx_seq_one_letter_code
_entity_poly.pdbx_strand_id
1 'polypeptide(L)'
;MRVRVSSGVSSLSVKNLKVSTCKIACLLILALLALSISLTNIAELSSQQSPISLEDVKLTKGLADRLGPFSPIEESLELGVSWARVKGDQASIETSKGVYDFSELDLEVSAYQALGGNVLITIFPKNREKPSDVEAYKQFVKALVERYDGDGYEDSPLLKYPVKYWEVMNEPDIQFSTAWMPAMFKGPPEDYVDVLKATYEAIKEADPEAKVVIAAPSVINPSRAPPDTLEFWEEVMKYGAGNYFDVGNVHFITGTESEYSEDTDFDVSYYKELLSSHG
;
A
#
# COMPACT_ATOMS: atom_id res chain seq x y z
N MET A 1 -40.80 -34.09 41.75
CA MET A 1 -39.62 -34.41 42.57
C MET A 1 -38.80 -33.13 42.71
N ARG A 2 -38.87 -32.47 43.87
CA ARG A 2 -38.09 -31.27 44.23
C ARG A 2 -37.14 -31.67 45.34
N VAL A 3 -35.85 -31.37 45.20
CA VAL A 3 -34.90 -31.34 46.32
C VAL A 3 -33.93 -30.17 46.11
N ARG A 4 -33.84 -29.35 47.16
CA ARG A 4 -32.81 -28.36 47.53
C ARG A 4 -32.32 -28.90 48.90
N VAL A 5 -31.08 -28.84 49.42
CA VAL A 5 -29.85 -28.04 49.29
C VAL A 5 -28.72 -28.89 49.91
N SER A 6 -27.44 -28.74 49.56
CA SER A 6 -26.38 -28.55 50.59
C SER A 6 -25.10 -27.99 49.99
N SER A 7 -24.51 -27.06 50.73
CA SER A 7 -23.26 -26.32 50.50
C SER A 7 -22.02 -27.16 50.84
N GLY A 8 -21.00 -27.12 49.99
CA GLY A 8 -19.67 -27.65 50.29
C GLY A 8 -18.59 -26.79 49.64
N VAL A 9 -18.05 -25.84 50.40
CA VAL A 9 -16.86 -25.06 50.06
C VAL A 9 -15.64 -25.99 50.19
N SER A 10 -14.82 -26.12 49.15
CA SER A 10 -13.49 -26.71 49.23
C SER A 10 -12.44 -25.63 48.95
N SER A 11 -11.56 -25.44 49.92
CA SER A 11 -10.48 -24.47 49.96
C SER A 11 -9.31 -24.90 49.06
N LEU A 12 -8.89 -24.04 48.12
CA LEU A 12 -7.57 -24.12 47.49
C LEU A 12 -6.60 -23.21 48.24
N SER A 13 -5.57 -23.82 48.82
CA SER A 13 -4.49 -23.18 49.57
C SER A 13 -3.59 -22.37 48.63
N VAL A 14 -3.52 -21.05 48.84
CA VAL A 14 -2.52 -20.18 48.22
C VAL A 14 -1.20 -20.36 48.98
N LYS A 15 -0.27 -21.13 48.41
CA LYS A 15 1.11 -21.18 48.89
C LYS A 15 1.80 -19.85 48.57
N ASN A 16 2.39 -19.28 49.62
CA ASN A 16 3.18 -18.05 49.64
C ASN A 16 4.21 -17.94 48.50
N LEU A 17 4.06 -16.94 47.62
CA LEU A 17 5.18 -16.33 46.91
C LEU A 17 5.42 -14.93 47.48
N LYS A 18 6.32 -14.82 48.47
CA LYS A 18 6.94 -13.53 48.83
C LYS A 18 8.06 -13.25 47.82
N VAL A 19 7.71 -12.77 46.64
CA VAL A 19 8.69 -12.09 45.78
C VAL A 19 8.82 -10.68 46.34
N SER A 20 10.00 -10.34 46.86
CA SER A 20 10.29 -8.99 47.36
C SER A 20 9.98 -7.97 46.27
N THR A 21 9.16 -6.97 46.59
CA THR A 21 8.77 -5.85 45.71
C THR A 21 9.98 -5.16 45.06
N CYS A 22 11.15 -5.22 45.72
CA CYS A 22 12.41 -4.68 45.21
C CYS A 22 12.96 -5.45 43.99
N LYS A 23 12.74 -6.77 43.90
CA LYS A 23 13.20 -7.59 42.76
C LYS A 23 12.34 -7.39 41.52
N ILE A 24 11.03 -7.21 41.69
CA ILE A 24 10.10 -6.92 40.59
C ILE A 24 10.36 -5.51 40.04
N ALA A 25 10.60 -4.53 40.92
CA ALA A 25 10.97 -3.18 40.50
C ALA A 25 12.30 -3.15 39.72
N CYS A 26 13.33 -3.88 40.14
CA CYS A 26 14.59 -3.98 39.40
C CYS A 26 14.42 -4.63 38.01
N LEU A 27 13.62 -5.70 37.90
CA LEU A 27 13.36 -6.36 36.61
C LEU A 27 12.58 -5.46 35.65
N LEU A 28 11.60 -4.70 36.15
CA LEU A 28 10.87 -3.72 35.33
C LEU A 28 11.76 -2.56 34.87
N ILE A 29 12.63 -2.04 35.75
CA ILE A 29 13.57 -0.98 35.40
C ILE A 29 14.58 -1.46 34.34
N LEU A 30 15.11 -2.68 34.49
CA LEU A 30 16.03 -3.26 33.50
C LEU A 30 15.34 -3.55 32.16
N ALA A 31 14.08 -4.01 32.17
CA ALA A 31 13.30 -4.21 30.95
C ALA A 31 13.00 -2.87 30.24
N LEU A 32 12.64 -1.83 30.99
CA LEU A 32 12.41 -0.48 30.45
C LEU A 32 13.69 0.15 29.90
N LEU A 33 14.83 -0.04 30.58
CA LEU A 33 16.14 0.40 30.10
C LEU A 33 16.56 -0.34 28.83
N ALA A 34 16.38 -1.65 28.77
CA ALA A 34 16.65 -2.45 27.57
C ALA A 34 15.76 -2.02 26.39
N LEU A 35 14.48 -1.75 26.65
CA LEU A 35 13.56 -1.21 25.63
C LEU A 35 14.01 0.17 25.15
N SER A 36 14.44 1.06 26.07
CA SER A 36 14.92 2.40 25.69
C SER A 36 16.23 2.38 24.90
N ILE A 37 17.13 1.45 25.21
CA ILE A 37 18.40 1.28 24.48
C ILE A 37 18.13 0.66 23.09
N SER A 38 17.20 -0.28 22.99
CA SER A 38 16.78 -0.84 21.71
C SER A 38 16.13 0.22 20.83
N LEU A 39 15.26 1.07 21.39
CA LEU A 39 14.58 2.14 20.65
C LEU A 39 15.54 3.25 20.21
N THR A 40 16.55 3.57 21.02
CA THR A 40 17.58 4.57 20.65
C THR A 40 18.52 4.07 19.56
N ASN A 41 18.93 2.80 19.60
CA ASN A 41 19.73 2.20 18.52
C ASN A 41 18.97 2.11 17.19
N ILE A 42 17.66 1.84 17.21
CA ILE A 42 16.81 1.84 16.00
C ILE A 42 16.68 3.26 15.44
N ALA A 43 16.48 4.26 16.30
CA ALA A 43 16.41 5.66 15.89
C ALA A 43 17.75 6.17 15.30
N GLU A 44 18.89 5.77 15.88
CA GLU A 44 20.21 6.12 15.35
C GLU A 44 20.47 5.47 13.98
N LEU A 45 20.14 4.19 13.79
CA LEU A 45 20.25 3.53 12.47
C LEU A 45 19.33 4.18 11.42
N SER A 46 18.08 4.48 11.79
CA SER A 46 17.09 5.11 10.91
C SER A 46 17.51 6.54 10.50
N SER A 47 18.13 7.30 11.41
CA SER A 47 18.55 8.68 11.15
C SER A 47 19.75 8.82 10.21
N GLN A 48 20.50 7.75 9.95
CA GLN A 48 21.71 7.79 9.11
C GLN A 48 21.46 7.42 7.65
N GLN A 49 20.27 6.92 7.30
CA GLN A 49 20.02 6.36 5.98
C GLN A 49 19.10 7.27 5.16
N SER A 50 19.61 7.77 4.03
CA SER A 50 18.83 8.54 3.07
C SER A 50 17.76 7.65 2.40
N PRO A 51 16.59 8.20 2.03
CA PRO A 51 15.60 7.44 1.25
C PRO A 51 16.22 6.90 -0.03
N ILE A 52 16.01 5.60 -0.31
CA ILE A 52 16.57 4.90 -1.47
C ILE A 52 15.77 5.31 -2.72
N SER A 53 16.42 5.74 -3.80
CA SER A 53 15.70 6.11 -5.03
C SER A 53 15.19 4.86 -5.78
N LEU A 54 14.15 4.99 -6.63
CA LEU A 54 13.70 3.87 -7.48
C LEU A 54 14.81 3.37 -8.41
N GLU A 55 15.74 4.23 -8.79
CA GLU A 55 16.88 3.91 -9.67
C GLU A 55 17.91 3.01 -8.98
N ASP A 56 17.94 3.02 -7.64
CA ASP A 56 18.82 2.17 -6.83
C ASP A 56 18.24 0.76 -6.62
N VAL A 57 16.98 0.53 -6.97
CA VAL A 57 16.32 -0.77 -6.87
C VAL A 57 16.78 -1.67 -8.02
N LYS A 58 17.83 -2.45 -7.79
CA LYS A 58 18.14 -3.60 -8.65
C LYS A 58 17.09 -4.68 -8.41
N LEU A 59 16.33 -5.06 -9.44
CA LEU A 59 15.44 -6.22 -9.43
C LEU A 59 16.26 -7.50 -9.18
N THR A 60 16.44 -7.88 -7.92
CA THR A 60 17.14 -9.12 -7.53
C THR A 60 16.14 -10.23 -7.22
N LYS A 61 15.89 -11.06 -8.24
CA LYS A 61 15.66 -12.52 -8.30
C LYS A 61 15.11 -13.36 -7.11
N GLY A 62 14.43 -12.82 -6.11
CA GLY A 62 13.87 -13.68 -5.04
C GLY A 62 12.93 -13.01 -4.04
N LEU A 63 12.47 -11.81 -4.36
CA LEU A 63 11.85 -10.89 -3.41
C LEU A 63 10.33 -11.07 -3.30
N ALA A 64 9.67 -11.41 -4.41
CA ALA A 64 8.23 -11.70 -4.43
C ALA A 64 7.91 -13.14 -3.95
N ASP A 65 8.76 -14.12 -4.30
CA ASP A 65 8.53 -15.54 -4.03
C ASP A 65 8.67 -15.96 -2.55
N ARG A 66 9.37 -15.17 -1.73
CA ARG A 66 9.64 -15.54 -0.32
C ARG A 66 8.68 -14.94 0.70
N LEU A 67 7.94 -13.89 0.36
CA LEU A 67 7.27 -13.06 1.37
C LEU A 67 5.73 -13.08 1.30
N GLY A 68 5.15 -13.32 0.13
CA GLY A 68 3.70 -13.17 -0.06
C GLY A 68 3.19 -11.78 0.42
N PRO A 69 1.88 -11.52 0.36
CA PRO A 69 1.30 -10.26 0.85
C PRO A 69 1.25 -10.13 2.38
N PHE A 70 1.93 -11.00 3.13
CA PHE A 70 1.78 -11.15 4.59
C PHE A 70 3.10 -11.20 5.36
N SER A 71 4.24 -10.92 4.73
CA SER A 71 5.53 -10.82 5.42
C SER A 71 5.51 -9.71 6.48
N PRO A 72 5.93 -9.98 7.73
CA PRO A 72 6.21 -8.92 8.70
C PRO A 72 7.21 -7.91 8.11
N ILE A 73 6.95 -6.62 8.34
CA ILE A 73 7.72 -5.52 7.74
C ILE A 73 9.24 -5.66 8.03
N GLU A 74 9.59 -6.18 9.21
CA GLU A 74 10.98 -6.43 9.64
C GLU A 74 11.73 -7.40 8.71
N GLU A 75 11.09 -8.48 8.24
CA GLU A 75 11.70 -9.45 7.33
C GLU A 75 11.97 -8.84 5.95
N SER A 76 11.07 -7.97 5.47
CA SER A 76 11.24 -7.25 4.20
C SER A 76 12.51 -6.39 4.21
N LEU A 77 12.84 -5.75 5.33
CA LEU A 77 13.99 -4.84 5.42
C LEU A 77 15.31 -5.54 5.68
N GLU A 78 15.30 -6.66 6.42
CA GLU A 78 16.46 -7.57 6.47
C GLU A 78 16.85 -8.07 5.08
N LEU A 79 15.88 -8.11 4.15
CA LEU A 79 16.06 -8.48 2.75
C LEU A 79 16.36 -7.29 1.83
N GLY A 80 16.49 -6.06 2.37
CA GLY A 80 16.79 -4.86 1.61
C GLY A 80 15.61 -4.33 0.78
N VAL A 81 14.37 -4.75 1.07
CA VAL A 81 13.17 -4.18 0.44
C VAL A 81 13.01 -2.73 0.89
N SER A 82 13.09 -1.80 -0.07
CA SER A 82 13.06 -0.36 0.20
C SER A 82 11.75 0.32 -0.15
N TRP A 83 10.72 -0.43 -0.55
CA TRP A 83 9.43 0.11 -1.02
C TRP A 83 8.26 -0.70 -0.47
N ALA A 84 7.26 0.00 0.06
CA ALA A 84 5.95 -0.53 0.43
C ALA A 84 4.87 0.05 -0.47
N ARG A 85 3.88 -0.78 -0.84
CA ARG A 85 2.68 -0.39 -1.56
C ARG A 85 1.49 -0.46 -0.60
N VAL A 86 0.93 0.68 -0.23
CA VAL A 86 -0.16 0.80 0.75
C VAL A 86 -1.41 1.39 0.11
N LYS A 87 -2.55 1.30 0.79
CA LYS A 87 -3.86 1.62 0.20
C LYS A 87 -4.43 2.95 0.73
N GLY A 88 -4.63 3.91 -0.17
CA GLY A 88 -5.41 5.13 0.04
C GLY A 88 -6.86 4.96 -0.43
N ASP A 89 -7.67 4.20 0.30
CA ASP A 89 -9.05 3.89 -0.07
C ASP A 89 -10.04 4.96 0.39
N GLN A 90 -10.65 5.69 -0.55
CA GLN A 90 -11.64 6.72 -0.26
C GLN A 90 -12.82 6.17 0.55
N ALA A 91 -13.21 4.90 0.34
CA ALA A 91 -14.34 4.33 1.04
C ALA A 91 -14.13 4.24 2.56
N SER A 92 -12.88 4.00 2.97
CA SER A 92 -12.47 3.91 4.38
C SER A 92 -12.16 5.28 4.96
N ILE A 93 -11.46 6.13 4.20
CA ILE A 93 -10.96 7.43 4.67
C ILE A 93 -12.07 8.49 4.68
N GLU A 94 -12.94 8.53 3.66
CA GLU A 94 -13.99 9.54 3.49
C GLU A 94 -15.39 8.90 3.60
N THR A 95 -15.71 8.46 4.81
CA THR A 95 -17.02 7.86 5.10
C THR A 95 -18.16 8.87 4.91
N SER A 96 -17.90 10.15 5.20
CA SER A 96 -18.77 11.31 4.94
C SER A 96 -18.04 12.34 4.08
N LYS A 97 -18.74 12.90 3.07
CA LYS A 97 -18.14 13.85 2.11
C LYS A 97 -17.45 15.01 2.85
N GLY A 98 -16.17 15.24 2.53
CA GLY A 98 -15.33 16.29 3.10
C GLY A 98 -14.87 16.05 4.55
N VAL A 99 -15.08 14.86 5.10
CA VAL A 99 -14.61 14.47 6.44
C VAL A 99 -13.69 13.27 6.30
N TYR A 100 -12.41 13.48 6.61
CA TYR A 100 -11.36 12.49 6.41
C TYR A 100 -10.87 11.92 7.73
N ASP A 101 -10.74 10.59 7.78
CA ASP A 101 -10.05 9.87 8.84
C ASP A 101 -8.84 9.15 8.24
N PHE A 102 -7.66 9.75 8.41
CA PHE A 102 -6.39 9.18 7.94
C PHE A 102 -5.71 8.28 8.98
N SER A 103 -6.30 8.06 10.15
CA SER A 103 -5.59 7.48 11.30
C SER A 103 -4.95 6.11 11.03
N GLU A 104 -5.64 5.23 10.31
CA GLU A 104 -5.12 3.91 9.92
C GLU A 104 -3.95 4.03 8.93
N LEU A 105 -4.11 4.87 7.90
CA LEU A 105 -3.08 5.08 6.89
C LEU A 105 -1.85 5.82 7.46
N ASP A 106 -2.06 6.77 8.37
CA ASP A 106 -0.99 7.48 9.09
C ASP A 106 -0.09 6.49 9.85
N LEU A 107 -0.71 5.50 10.52
CA LEU A 107 0.00 4.45 11.25
C LEU A 107 0.74 3.51 10.30
N GLU A 108 0.12 3.10 9.20
CA GLU A 108 0.75 2.21 8.22
C GLU A 108 1.96 2.88 7.53
N VAL A 109 1.77 4.09 7.00
CA VAL A 109 2.84 4.87 6.35
C VAL A 109 3.99 5.09 7.32
N SER A 110 3.71 5.55 8.55
CA SER A 110 4.76 5.82 9.52
C SER A 110 5.50 4.57 9.99
N ALA A 111 4.84 3.40 10.03
CA ALA A 111 5.50 2.14 10.35
C ALA A 111 6.55 1.75 9.30
N TYR A 112 6.22 1.88 8.01
CA TYR A 112 7.19 1.64 6.93
C TYR A 112 8.32 2.67 6.94
N GLN A 113 8.00 3.94 7.15
CA GLN A 113 9.01 5.00 7.15
C GLN A 113 9.94 4.97 8.37
N ALA A 114 9.44 4.56 9.54
CA ALA A 114 10.27 4.39 10.74
C ALA A 114 11.42 3.41 10.51
N LEU A 115 11.24 2.50 9.56
CA LEU A 115 12.21 1.49 9.18
C LEU A 115 13.03 1.85 7.92
N GLY A 116 12.88 3.07 7.40
CA GLY A 116 13.63 3.57 6.24
C GLY A 116 13.09 3.14 4.88
N GLY A 117 11.87 2.58 4.83
CA GLY A 117 11.22 2.19 3.57
C GLY A 117 10.49 3.34 2.90
N ASN A 118 10.59 3.47 1.58
CA ASN A 118 9.74 4.36 0.80
C ASN A 118 8.33 3.81 0.69
N VAL A 119 7.37 4.68 0.43
CA VAL A 119 5.96 4.31 0.29
C VAL A 119 5.43 4.79 -1.04
N LEU A 120 4.69 3.92 -1.71
CA LEU A 120 3.76 4.22 -2.80
C LEU A 120 2.34 4.03 -2.27
N ILE A 121 1.47 5.02 -2.48
CA ILE A 121 0.06 4.94 -2.07
C ILE A 121 -0.81 4.68 -3.29
N THR A 122 -1.56 3.58 -3.28
CA THR A 122 -2.56 3.28 -4.31
C THR A 122 -3.91 3.89 -3.95
N ILE A 123 -4.40 4.80 -4.78
CA ILE A 123 -5.65 5.54 -4.58
C ILE A 123 -6.82 4.77 -5.18
N PHE A 124 -7.86 4.53 -4.38
CA PHE A 124 -9.12 3.92 -4.82
C PHE A 124 -10.30 4.88 -4.61
N PRO A 125 -11.11 5.19 -5.64
CA PRO A 125 -12.38 5.88 -5.47
C PRO A 125 -13.38 4.97 -4.76
N LYS A 126 -14.30 5.57 -3.99
CA LYS A 126 -15.17 4.91 -3.00
C LYS A 126 -15.91 3.67 -3.49
N ASN A 127 -16.33 3.64 -4.75
CA ASN A 127 -17.11 2.54 -5.32
C ASN A 127 -16.33 1.70 -6.34
N ARG A 128 -15.03 1.97 -6.53
CA ARG A 128 -14.20 1.41 -7.61
C ARG A 128 -14.80 1.66 -8.99
N GLU A 129 -15.35 2.84 -9.19
CA GLU A 129 -15.98 3.29 -10.44
C GLU A 129 -15.67 4.77 -10.61
N LYS A 130 -15.99 5.34 -11.77
CA LYS A 130 -15.88 6.78 -11.98
C LYS A 130 -16.78 7.54 -11.00
N PRO A 131 -16.23 8.47 -10.19
CA PRO A 131 -17.02 9.26 -9.25
C PRO A 131 -18.08 10.09 -9.98
N SER A 132 -19.32 10.05 -9.47
CA SER A 132 -20.41 10.89 -10.00
C SER A 132 -20.20 12.39 -9.72
N ASP A 133 -19.48 12.70 -8.64
CA ASP A 133 -19.02 14.05 -8.29
C ASP A 133 -17.48 14.07 -8.38
N VAL A 134 -16.98 14.36 -9.58
CA VAL A 134 -15.54 14.38 -9.87
C VAL A 134 -14.81 15.44 -9.04
N GLU A 135 -15.43 16.59 -8.78
CA GLU A 135 -14.79 17.63 -7.98
C GLU A 135 -14.64 17.20 -6.51
N ALA A 136 -15.66 16.57 -5.92
CA ALA A 136 -15.52 16.01 -4.58
C ALA A 136 -14.40 14.95 -4.52
N TYR A 137 -14.29 14.10 -5.54
CA TYR A 137 -13.18 13.15 -5.64
C TYR A 137 -11.82 13.84 -5.72
N LYS A 138 -11.67 14.89 -6.55
CA LYS A 138 -10.43 15.67 -6.63
C LYS A 138 -10.06 16.32 -5.30
N GLN A 139 -11.05 16.79 -4.52
CA GLN A 139 -10.80 17.33 -3.18
C GLN A 139 -10.30 16.25 -2.21
N PHE A 140 -10.85 15.03 -2.28
CA PHE A 140 -10.32 13.89 -1.52
C PHE A 140 -8.87 13.57 -1.91
N VAL A 141 -8.58 13.50 -3.22
CA VAL A 141 -7.21 13.22 -3.70
C VAL A 141 -6.24 14.30 -3.22
N LYS A 142 -6.61 15.58 -3.31
CA LYS A 142 -5.78 16.69 -2.81
C LYS A 142 -5.54 16.60 -1.31
N ALA A 143 -6.59 16.35 -0.52
CA ALA A 143 -6.44 16.17 0.92
C ALA A 143 -5.57 14.96 1.29
N LEU A 144 -5.64 13.89 0.49
CA LEU A 144 -4.79 12.72 0.68
C LEU A 144 -3.33 13.03 0.34
N VAL A 145 -3.06 13.79 -0.73
CA VAL A 145 -1.68 14.17 -1.11
C VAL A 145 -1.09 15.14 -0.09
N GLU A 146 -1.82 16.20 0.25
CA GLU A 146 -1.49 17.17 1.30
C GLU A 146 -1.11 16.49 2.61
N ARG A 147 -1.81 15.41 2.98
CA ARG A 147 -1.52 14.67 4.20
C ARG A 147 -0.11 14.06 4.25
N TYR A 148 0.51 13.81 3.10
CA TYR A 148 1.75 13.06 2.97
C TYR A 148 2.81 13.71 2.06
N ASP A 149 2.62 14.95 1.60
CA ASP A 149 3.56 15.61 0.67
C ASP A 149 4.81 16.17 1.37
N GLY A 150 4.76 16.33 2.70
CA GLY A 150 5.85 16.69 3.58
C GLY A 150 6.33 18.13 3.43
N ASP A 151 5.48 19.06 2.99
CA ASP A 151 5.82 20.48 2.85
C ASP A 151 5.73 21.28 4.17
N GLY A 152 5.20 20.66 5.23
CA GLY A 152 5.03 21.22 6.57
C GLY A 152 3.66 21.87 6.82
N TYR A 153 2.77 21.93 5.82
CA TYR A 153 1.37 22.31 5.95
C TYR A 153 0.53 21.02 6.06
N GLU A 154 -0.42 21.00 7.02
CA GLU A 154 -1.39 19.91 7.32
C GLU A 154 -0.95 18.42 7.23
N ASP A 155 0.37 18.19 7.25
CA ASP A 155 1.03 16.89 7.17
C ASP A 155 0.61 15.94 8.29
N SER A 156 0.77 14.64 8.02
CA SER A 156 0.70 13.63 9.05
C SER A 156 1.70 13.92 10.18
N PRO A 157 1.26 13.99 11.46
CA PRO A 157 2.18 14.20 12.57
C PRO A 157 3.12 13.00 12.78
N LEU A 158 2.84 11.88 12.11
CA LEU A 158 3.68 10.68 12.12
C LEU A 158 4.59 10.59 10.88
N LEU A 159 4.46 11.50 9.91
CA LEU A 159 5.26 11.52 8.69
C LEU A 159 6.74 11.73 9.02
N LYS A 160 7.61 10.94 8.39
CA LYS A 160 9.07 11.09 8.49
C LYS A 160 9.67 11.78 7.27
N TYR A 161 9.13 11.47 6.09
CA TYR A 161 9.51 12.08 4.82
C TYR A 161 8.35 12.03 3.82
N PRO A 162 8.35 12.88 2.78
CA PRO A 162 7.31 12.90 1.76
C PRO A 162 7.02 11.56 1.09
N VAL A 163 5.76 11.31 0.75
CA VAL A 163 5.34 10.30 -0.22
C VAL A 163 5.27 10.94 -1.61
N LYS A 164 6.09 10.45 -2.53
CA LYS A 164 6.20 11.03 -3.89
C LYS A 164 5.65 10.14 -5.00
N TYR A 165 5.10 8.96 -4.70
CA TYR A 165 4.58 8.03 -5.70
C TYR A 165 3.16 7.61 -5.39
N TRP A 166 2.27 7.84 -6.35
CA TRP A 166 0.84 7.72 -6.19
C TRP A 166 0.28 6.88 -7.32
N GLU A 167 -0.18 5.67 -7.02
CA GLU A 167 -0.77 4.79 -8.02
C GLU A 167 -2.28 5.01 -8.13
N VAL A 168 -2.82 5.02 -9.34
CA VAL A 168 -4.24 5.22 -9.58
C VAL A 168 -4.91 3.90 -9.95
N MET A 169 -5.66 3.34 -8.99
CA MET A 169 -6.33 2.02 -9.07
C MET A 169 -5.37 0.82 -9.05
N ASN A 170 -5.94 -0.38 -9.18
CA ASN A 170 -5.25 -1.65 -9.33
C ASN A 170 -6.04 -2.47 -10.35
N GLU A 171 -5.41 -2.97 -11.41
CA GLU A 171 -6.01 -3.93 -12.37
C GLU A 171 -7.44 -3.57 -12.81
N PRO A 172 -7.69 -2.36 -13.35
CA PRO A 172 -9.02 -1.93 -13.76
C PRO A 172 -9.65 -2.80 -14.86
N ASP A 173 -8.87 -3.62 -15.56
CA ASP A 173 -9.36 -4.62 -16.50
C ASP A 173 -10.14 -5.77 -15.82
N ILE A 174 -9.98 -5.99 -14.51
CA ILE A 174 -10.79 -6.96 -13.74
C ILE A 174 -12.15 -6.35 -13.39
N GLN A 175 -13.08 -6.43 -14.35
CA GLN A 175 -14.43 -5.86 -14.23
C GLN A 175 -15.48 -6.81 -13.64
N PHE A 176 -15.14 -8.09 -13.43
CA PHE A 176 -16.07 -9.07 -12.87
C PHE A 176 -15.98 -9.15 -11.35
N SER A 177 -17.10 -9.47 -10.71
CA SER A 177 -17.16 -9.76 -9.26
C SER A 177 -17.40 -11.25 -9.01
N THR A 178 -16.76 -11.80 -7.99
CA THR A 178 -17.01 -13.14 -7.46
C THR A 178 -17.58 -13.04 -6.04
N ALA A 179 -17.95 -14.19 -5.44
CA ALA A 179 -18.48 -14.22 -4.08
C ALA A 179 -17.47 -13.78 -3.00
N TRP A 180 -16.16 -13.83 -3.30
CA TRP A 180 -15.06 -13.54 -2.36
C TRP A 180 -14.13 -12.42 -2.83
N MET A 181 -14.31 -11.91 -4.04
CA MET A 181 -13.49 -10.82 -4.59
C MET A 181 -14.38 -9.89 -5.42
N PRO A 182 -14.54 -8.61 -5.00
CA PRO A 182 -15.24 -7.63 -5.83
C PRO A 182 -14.43 -7.31 -7.09
N ALA A 183 -15.09 -6.78 -8.11
CA ALA A 183 -14.43 -6.18 -9.26
C ALA A 183 -13.43 -5.11 -8.80
N MET A 184 -12.30 -5.03 -9.50
CA MET A 184 -11.28 -4.03 -9.20
C MET A 184 -11.66 -2.66 -9.72
N PHE A 185 -12.38 -2.60 -10.84
CA PHE A 185 -13.02 -1.40 -11.37
C PHE A 185 -14.36 -1.75 -12.01
N LYS A 186 -15.27 -0.77 -12.07
CA LYS A 186 -16.57 -0.89 -12.73
C LYS A 186 -16.73 0.28 -13.69
N GLY A 187 -16.76 -0.02 -14.97
CA GLY A 187 -16.90 0.97 -16.02
C GLY A 187 -16.03 0.61 -17.22
N PRO A 188 -16.37 1.16 -18.40
CA PRO A 188 -15.59 0.96 -19.60
C PRO A 188 -14.22 1.68 -19.51
N PRO A 189 -13.28 1.38 -20.43
CA PRO A 189 -11.93 1.97 -20.42
C PRO A 189 -11.89 3.49 -20.30
N GLU A 190 -12.78 4.21 -20.99
CA GLU A 190 -12.85 5.68 -20.92
C GLU A 190 -13.16 6.21 -19.52
N ASP A 191 -13.95 5.48 -18.73
CA ASP A 191 -14.25 5.88 -17.35
C ASP A 191 -13.02 5.72 -16.45
N TYR A 192 -12.16 4.74 -16.71
CA TYR A 192 -10.87 4.64 -16.02
C TYR A 192 -9.95 5.80 -16.41
N VAL A 193 -9.91 6.19 -17.69
CA VAL A 193 -9.12 7.36 -18.14
C VAL A 193 -9.59 8.65 -17.50
N ASP A 194 -10.90 8.83 -17.33
CA ASP A 194 -11.45 10.00 -16.63
C ASP A 194 -11.05 10.02 -15.15
N VAL A 195 -11.03 8.86 -14.47
CA VAL A 195 -10.49 8.75 -13.11
C VAL A 195 -9.01 9.09 -13.10
N LEU A 196 -8.20 8.44 -13.94
CA LEU A 196 -6.76 8.67 -14.04
C LEU A 196 -6.42 10.15 -14.25
N LYS A 197 -7.11 10.80 -15.18
CA LYS A 197 -6.96 12.24 -15.44
C LYS A 197 -7.29 13.09 -14.22
N ALA A 198 -8.45 12.86 -13.60
CA ALA A 198 -8.87 13.64 -12.43
C ALA A 198 -7.89 13.47 -11.26
N THR A 199 -7.40 12.25 -11.04
CA THR A 199 -6.39 11.95 -10.02
C THR A 199 -5.05 12.61 -10.34
N TYR A 200 -4.58 12.51 -11.59
CA TYR A 200 -3.34 13.15 -12.03
C TYR A 200 -3.37 14.66 -11.81
N GLU A 201 -4.43 15.33 -12.27
CA GLU A 201 -4.59 16.78 -12.09
C GLU A 201 -4.61 17.17 -10.60
N ALA A 202 -5.34 16.43 -9.77
CA ALA A 202 -5.41 16.70 -8.33
C ALA A 202 -4.06 16.47 -7.62
N ILE A 203 -3.34 15.40 -7.97
CA ILE A 203 -2.00 15.13 -7.42
C ILE A 203 -1.04 16.26 -7.78
N LYS A 204 -0.98 16.65 -9.07
CA LYS A 204 -0.06 17.70 -9.53
C LYS A 204 -0.42 19.09 -8.99
N GLU A 205 -1.70 19.33 -8.69
CA GLU A 205 -2.15 20.58 -8.04
C GLU A 205 -1.68 20.66 -6.59
N ALA A 206 -1.73 19.55 -5.85
CA ALA A 206 -1.27 19.49 -4.45
C ALA A 206 0.28 19.43 -4.36
N ASP A 207 0.90 18.51 -5.10
CA ASP A 207 2.36 18.32 -5.11
C ASP A 207 2.87 18.20 -6.56
N PRO A 208 3.41 19.29 -7.14
CA PRO A 208 3.96 19.28 -8.50
C PRO A 208 5.14 18.32 -8.70
N GLU A 209 5.85 17.93 -7.64
CA GLU A 209 7.00 17.02 -7.70
C GLU A 209 6.60 15.54 -7.62
N ALA A 210 5.38 15.25 -7.15
CA ALA A 210 4.83 13.90 -7.07
C ALA A 210 4.79 13.20 -8.44
N LYS A 211 4.94 11.88 -8.43
CA LYS A 211 4.87 10.99 -9.58
C LYS A 211 3.57 10.19 -9.53
N VAL A 212 2.85 10.22 -10.63
CA VAL A 212 1.61 9.47 -10.83
C VAL A 212 1.96 8.17 -11.53
N VAL A 213 1.56 7.06 -10.92
CA VAL A 213 1.76 5.70 -11.42
C VAL A 213 0.40 5.21 -11.94
N ILE A 214 0.35 4.78 -13.20
CA ILE A 214 -0.86 4.15 -13.75
C ILE A 214 -1.09 2.78 -13.09
N ALA A 215 -2.33 2.29 -13.02
CA ALA A 215 -2.57 0.92 -12.57
C ALA A 215 -1.82 -0.08 -13.46
N ALA A 216 -1.35 -1.17 -12.87
CA ALA A 216 -0.88 -2.30 -13.65
C ALA A 216 -2.05 -3.06 -14.30
N PRO A 217 -1.87 -3.54 -15.55
CA PRO A 217 -2.70 -4.60 -16.11
C PRO A 217 -2.64 -5.87 -15.25
N SER A 218 -3.75 -6.61 -15.14
CA SER A 218 -3.70 -7.92 -14.47
C SER A 218 -2.77 -8.92 -15.17
N VAL A 219 -2.80 -8.91 -16.51
CA VAL A 219 -1.87 -9.61 -17.40
C VAL A 219 -1.73 -8.78 -18.67
N ILE A 220 -0.51 -8.49 -19.11
CA ILE A 220 -0.27 -7.76 -20.37
C ILE A 220 0.31 -8.62 -21.50
N ASN A 221 0.86 -9.79 -21.17
CA ASN A 221 1.45 -10.68 -22.16
C ASN A 221 0.36 -11.30 -23.06
N PRO A 222 0.37 -11.09 -24.38
CA PRO A 222 -0.66 -11.60 -25.27
C PRO A 222 -0.76 -13.14 -25.31
N SER A 223 0.29 -13.84 -24.88
CA SER A 223 0.29 -15.30 -24.80
C SER A 223 -0.54 -15.84 -23.63
N ARG A 224 -0.86 -14.97 -22.64
CA ARG A 224 -1.54 -15.32 -21.39
C ARG A 224 -2.79 -14.49 -21.12
N ALA A 225 -2.80 -13.23 -21.57
CA ALA A 225 -3.89 -12.30 -21.35
C ALA A 225 -5.14 -12.74 -22.14
N PRO A 226 -6.32 -12.75 -21.52
CA PRO A 226 -7.60 -12.78 -22.22
C PRO A 226 -7.69 -11.64 -23.25
N PRO A 227 -8.33 -11.84 -24.43
CA PRO A 227 -8.44 -10.79 -25.44
C PRO A 227 -9.09 -9.49 -24.94
N ASP A 228 -10.08 -9.60 -24.05
CA ASP A 228 -10.78 -8.48 -23.42
C ASP A 228 -9.87 -7.67 -22.48
N THR A 229 -8.90 -8.31 -21.81
CA THR A 229 -7.89 -7.60 -21.02
C THR A 229 -6.98 -6.76 -21.91
N LEU A 230 -6.52 -7.31 -23.03
CA LEU A 230 -5.66 -6.57 -23.97
C LEU A 230 -6.43 -5.42 -24.63
N GLU A 231 -7.65 -5.68 -25.08
CA GLU A 231 -8.54 -4.68 -25.69
C GLU A 231 -8.81 -3.54 -24.69
N PHE A 232 -9.06 -3.83 -23.42
CA PHE A 232 -9.23 -2.82 -22.38
C PHE A 232 -8.04 -1.84 -22.34
N TRP A 233 -6.81 -2.36 -22.31
CA TRP A 233 -5.61 -1.53 -22.20
C TRP A 233 -5.25 -0.80 -23.50
N GLU A 234 -5.53 -1.40 -24.67
CA GLU A 234 -5.47 -0.69 -25.96
C GLU A 234 -6.44 0.50 -25.98
N GLU A 235 -7.67 0.31 -25.52
CA GLU A 235 -8.67 1.39 -25.44
C GLU A 235 -8.28 2.48 -24.43
N VAL A 236 -7.79 2.11 -23.23
CA VAL A 236 -7.25 3.07 -22.23
C VAL A 236 -6.19 3.96 -22.86
N MET A 237 -5.23 3.40 -23.59
CA MET A 237 -4.18 4.18 -24.24
C MET A 237 -4.73 5.04 -25.40
N LYS A 238 -5.64 4.50 -26.20
CA LYS A 238 -6.32 5.23 -27.29
C LYS A 238 -7.15 6.41 -26.79
N TYR A 239 -7.73 6.31 -25.59
CA TYR A 239 -8.44 7.41 -24.94
C TYR A 239 -7.51 8.45 -24.30
N GLY A 240 -6.19 8.29 -24.43
CA GLY A 240 -5.21 9.31 -24.10
C GLY A 240 -4.60 9.20 -22.70
N ALA A 241 -4.69 8.03 -22.06
CA ALA A 241 -4.10 7.77 -20.74
C ALA A 241 -2.61 8.13 -20.65
N GLY A 242 -1.86 8.02 -21.76
CA GLY A 242 -0.44 8.39 -21.84
C GLY A 242 -0.10 9.82 -21.39
N ASN A 243 -1.09 10.72 -21.34
CA ASN A 243 -0.89 12.10 -20.88
C ASN A 243 -1.07 12.29 -19.37
N TYR A 244 -1.47 11.24 -18.63
CA TYR A 244 -1.96 11.34 -17.26
C TYR A 244 -1.26 10.39 -16.29
N PHE A 245 -0.02 9.99 -16.59
CA PHE A 245 0.87 9.31 -15.64
C PHE A 245 2.34 9.64 -15.96
N ASP A 246 3.20 9.51 -14.95
CA ASP A 246 4.66 9.68 -15.09
C ASP A 246 5.40 8.33 -15.16
N VAL A 247 4.83 7.29 -14.54
CA VAL A 247 5.44 5.97 -14.39
C VAL A 247 4.47 4.89 -14.83
N GLY A 248 4.91 4.04 -15.76
CA GLY A 248 4.19 2.82 -16.16
C GLY A 248 4.30 1.72 -15.11
N ASN A 249 3.25 0.91 -14.96
CA ASN A 249 3.22 -0.19 -13.98
C ASN A 249 2.83 -1.52 -14.66
N VAL A 250 3.37 -2.63 -14.15
CA VAL A 250 3.11 -3.98 -14.68
C VAL A 250 2.98 -4.97 -13.54
N HIS A 251 2.03 -5.90 -13.66
CA HIS A 251 1.98 -7.10 -12.84
C HIS A 251 2.49 -8.27 -13.67
N PHE A 252 3.34 -9.09 -13.05
CA PHE A 252 3.78 -10.35 -13.62
C PHE A 252 3.39 -11.47 -12.66
N ILE A 253 2.29 -12.14 -12.97
CA ILE A 253 1.81 -13.31 -12.23
C ILE A 253 1.96 -14.53 -13.15
N THR A 254 2.70 -15.54 -12.68
CA THR A 254 2.83 -16.84 -13.37
C THR A 254 2.01 -17.90 -12.65
N GLY A 255 1.48 -18.85 -13.42
CA GLY A 255 0.77 -20.00 -12.86
C GLY A 255 1.71 -21.18 -12.57
N THR A 256 2.92 -21.19 -13.13
CA THR A 256 3.88 -22.30 -13.03
C THR A 256 5.32 -21.81 -13.06
N GLU A 257 6.22 -22.46 -12.32
CA GLU A 257 7.66 -22.16 -12.33
C GLU A 257 8.29 -22.24 -13.73
N SER A 258 7.69 -23.00 -14.66
CA SER A 258 8.17 -23.12 -16.04
C SER A 258 8.00 -21.87 -16.90
N GLU A 259 7.17 -20.91 -16.47
CA GLU A 259 7.01 -19.60 -17.13
C GLU A 259 8.10 -18.60 -16.71
N TYR A 260 8.91 -18.97 -15.72
CA TYR A 260 10.03 -18.18 -15.24
C TYR A 260 11.36 -18.72 -15.76
N SER A 261 12.24 -17.81 -16.15
CA SER A 261 13.65 -18.05 -16.43
C SER A 261 14.47 -16.86 -15.94
N GLU A 262 15.79 -17.02 -15.83
CA GLU A 262 16.68 -15.89 -15.48
C GLU A 262 16.60 -14.74 -16.50
N ASP A 263 16.17 -15.04 -17.73
CA ASP A 263 16.04 -14.11 -18.84
C ASP A 263 14.62 -13.52 -18.97
N THR A 264 13.69 -13.90 -18.10
CA THR A 264 12.32 -13.37 -18.12
C THR A 264 12.34 -11.88 -17.78
N ASP A 265 11.75 -11.06 -18.64
CA ASP A 265 11.70 -9.60 -18.50
C ASP A 265 10.47 -9.11 -17.73
N PHE A 266 9.71 -10.02 -17.12
CA PHE A 266 8.51 -9.75 -16.33
C PHE A 266 7.44 -8.95 -17.10
N ASP A 267 7.28 -9.26 -18.39
CA ASP A 267 6.37 -8.60 -19.35
C ASP A 267 6.67 -7.12 -19.64
N VAL A 268 7.81 -6.60 -19.18
CA VAL A 268 8.18 -5.20 -19.38
C VAL A 268 8.29 -4.85 -20.85
N SER A 269 8.79 -5.74 -21.72
CA SER A 269 8.90 -5.44 -23.16
C SER A 269 7.54 -5.30 -23.82
N TYR A 270 6.56 -6.15 -23.49
CA TYR A 270 5.20 -6.05 -24.04
C TYR A 270 4.54 -4.73 -23.63
N TYR A 271 4.69 -4.35 -22.36
CA TYR A 271 4.12 -3.10 -21.89
C TYR A 271 4.81 -1.88 -22.54
N LYS A 272 6.13 -1.91 -22.71
CA LYS A 272 6.86 -0.88 -23.45
C LYS A 272 6.41 -0.75 -24.90
N GLU A 273 6.11 -1.86 -25.57
CA GLU A 273 5.56 -1.86 -26.93
C GLU A 273 4.19 -1.20 -26.98
N LEU A 274 3.28 -1.57 -26.06
CA LEU A 274 1.97 -0.92 -25.93
C LEU A 274 2.11 0.60 -25.74
N LEU A 275 2.94 1.03 -24.78
CA LEU A 275 3.19 2.45 -24.52
C LEU A 275 3.73 3.17 -25.76
N SER A 276 4.77 2.61 -26.39
CA SER A 276 5.43 3.22 -27.56
C SER A 276 4.50 3.35 -28.78
N SER A 277 3.47 2.50 -28.88
CA SER A 277 2.50 2.56 -29.97
C SER A 277 1.49 3.72 -29.84
N HIS A 278 1.42 4.37 -28.68
CA HIS A 278 0.44 5.43 -28.38
C HIS A 278 1.07 6.80 -28.07
N GLY A 279 2.38 6.96 -28.29
CA GLY A 279 3.11 8.25 -28.17
C GLY A 279 3.86 8.40 -26.86
#